data_AF-A0A4Q5QKY8-F1
#
_entry.id   AF-A0A4Q5QKY8-F1
#
_cell.length_a   1.000
_cell.length_b   1.000
_cell.length_c   1.000
_cell.angle_alpha   90.00
_cell.angle_beta   90.00
_cell.angle_gamma   90.00
#
_symmetry.space_group_name_H-M   'P 1'
#
loop_
_entity.id
_entity.type
_entity.pdbx_description
1 polymer ?
#
loop_
_entity_poly.entity_id
_entity_poly.type
_entity_poly.pdbx_seq_one_letter_code
_entity_poly.pdbx_strand_id
1 'polypeptide(L)'
;MDGLITPFQGMPPESPLPMAAQSFRQKPGRTPRPPSSPRSIAWRRLLVVGGAVILTVVATREMSLVLGSNGLTALAYLILALFVSLFAWIALALT
;
A
#
# COMPACT_ATOMS: atom_id res chain seq x y z
N MET A 1 -57.34 25.48 3.69
CA MET A 1 -56.28 25.31 4.71
C MET A 1 -55.32 24.31 4.11
N ASP A 2 -54.56 24.75 3.11
CA ASP A 2 -53.82 23.84 2.24
C ASP A 2 -52.35 23.94 2.61
N GLY A 3 -51.99 23.15 3.63
CA GLY A 3 -50.61 22.98 4.07
C GLY A 3 -49.79 22.35 2.95
N LEU A 4 -48.86 23.13 2.38
CA LEU A 4 -47.93 22.67 1.37
C LEU A 4 -47.04 21.57 1.97
N ILE A 5 -47.30 20.32 1.56
CA ILE A 5 -46.46 19.16 1.86
C ILE A 5 -45.18 19.34 1.04
N THR A 6 -44.13 19.95 1.60
CA THR A 6 -42.79 19.89 1.00
C THR A 6 -42.25 18.47 1.19
N PRO A 7 -42.05 17.68 0.13
CA PRO A 7 -41.50 16.34 0.26
C PRO A 7 -40.12 16.44 0.92
N PHE A 8 -39.90 15.64 1.97
CA PHE A 8 -38.62 15.55 2.65
C PHE A 8 -37.61 14.93 1.69
N GLN A 9 -36.86 15.78 0.99
CA GLN A 9 -35.79 15.37 0.08
C GLN A 9 -34.61 14.89 0.94
N GLY A 10 -34.45 13.57 1.08
CA GLY A 10 -33.36 12.95 1.88
C GLY A 10 -31.96 13.07 1.28
N MET A 11 -31.81 13.78 0.17
CA MET A 11 -30.54 14.03 -0.52
C MET A 11 -30.45 15.53 -0.85
N PRO A 12 -29.30 16.18 -0.67
CA PRO A 12 -29.09 17.53 -1.19
C PRO A 12 -29.35 17.58 -2.70
N PRO A 13 -29.79 18.74 -3.24
CA PRO A 13 -30.02 18.90 -4.67
C PRO A 13 -28.74 18.63 -5.47
N GLU A 14 -28.90 17.95 -6.60
CA GLU A 14 -27.83 17.70 -7.57
C GLU A 14 -27.15 19.03 -7.98
N SER A 15 -25.85 19.14 -7.73
CA SER A 15 -25.02 20.28 -8.15
C SER A 15 -23.97 19.81 -9.15
N PRO A 16 -24.33 19.64 -10.43
CA PRO A 16 -23.41 19.12 -11.43
C PRO A 16 -22.21 20.07 -11.60
N LEU A 17 -21.02 19.54 -11.31
CA LEU A 17 -19.76 20.22 -11.56
C LEU A 17 -19.29 19.90 -13.00
N PRO A 18 -18.64 20.86 -13.69
CA PRO A 18 -18.07 20.60 -15.01
C PRO A 18 -16.99 19.53 -14.92
N MET A 19 -17.28 18.35 -15.44
CA MET A 19 -16.38 17.19 -15.44
C MET A 19 -15.73 17.05 -16.82
N ALA A 20 -14.60 17.73 -17.02
CA ALA A 20 -13.86 17.66 -18.28
C ALA A 20 -13.40 16.22 -18.56
N ALA A 21 -13.58 15.75 -19.79
CA ALA A 21 -13.12 14.43 -20.21
C ALA A 21 -11.59 14.34 -20.08
N GLN A 22 -11.11 13.51 -19.15
CA GLN A 22 -9.68 13.35 -18.89
C GLN A 22 -9.03 12.48 -19.97
N SER A 23 -7.97 12.99 -20.59
CA SER A 23 -7.21 12.22 -21.59
C SER A 23 -6.34 11.16 -20.92
N PHE A 24 -6.55 9.89 -21.25
CA PHE A 24 -5.71 8.78 -20.77
C PHE A 24 -4.39 8.63 -21.53
N ARG A 25 -4.24 9.34 -22.65
CA ARG A 25 -3.05 9.27 -23.52
C ARG A 25 -1.99 10.30 -23.14
N GLN A 26 -2.39 11.36 -22.44
CA GLN A 26 -1.51 12.41 -21.97
C GLN A 26 -1.15 12.16 -20.52
N LYS A 27 0.15 12.25 -20.22
CA LYS A 27 0.62 12.18 -18.83
C LYS A 27 0.09 13.42 -18.10
N PRO A 28 -0.70 13.28 -17.02
CA PRO A 28 -1.16 14.43 -16.26
C PRO A 28 0.03 15.25 -15.77
N GLY A 29 -0.11 16.57 -15.78
CA GLY A 29 0.87 17.47 -15.18
C GLY A 29 1.11 17.13 -13.72
N ARG A 30 2.29 17.45 -13.18
CA ARG A 30 2.57 17.27 -11.75
C ARG A 30 1.52 18.03 -10.93
N THR A 31 0.62 17.29 -10.30
CA THR A 31 -0.35 17.87 -9.37
C THR A 31 0.39 18.38 -8.13
N PRO A 32 0.14 19.63 -7.70
CA PRO A 32 0.70 20.15 -6.45
C PRO A 32 0.33 19.24 -5.28
N ARG A 33 1.23 19.09 -4.31
CA ARG A 33 0.94 18.32 -3.09
C ARG A 33 -0.28 18.94 -2.42
N PRO A 34 -1.37 18.19 -2.19
CA PRO A 34 -2.55 18.73 -1.52
C PRO A 34 -2.18 19.24 -0.13
N PRO A 35 -2.77 20.35 0.34
CA PRO A 35 -2.43 20.98 1.62
C PRO A 35 -2.71 20.11 2.84
N SER A 36 -3.51 19.05 2.67
CA SER A 36 -3.79 18.01 3.67
C SER A 36 -2.73 16.91 3.75
N SER A 37 -1.66 16.96 2.94
CA SER A 37 -0.62 15.92 2.94
C SER A 37 0.39 16.17 4.08
N PRO A 38 0.43 15.33 5.13
CA PRO A 38 1.39 15.50 6.21
C PRO A 38 2.83 15.32 5.68
N ARG A 39 3.71 16.29 6.00
CA ARG A 39 5.12 16.31 5.60
C ARG A 39 5.91 15.04 5.97
N SER A 40 5.42 14.26 6.94
CA SER A 40 6.03 13.02 7.42
C SER A 40 5.67 11.76 6.61
N ILE A 41 4.88 11.86 5.53
CA ILE A 41 4.49 10.69 4.72
C ILE A 41 5.69 9.94 4.13
N ALA A 42 6.74 10.66 3.71
CA ALA A 42 7.95 10.02 3.19
C ALA A 42 8.70 9.26 4.29
N TRP A 43 8.77 9.82 5.49
CA TRP A 43 9.41 9.17 6.64
C TRP A 43 8.63 7.95 7.11
N ARG A 44 7.29 8.04 7.18
CA ARG A 44 6.44 6.88 7.45
C ARG A 44 6.67 5.77 6.42
N ARG A 45 6.69 6.10 5.12
CA ARG A 45 6.95 5.11 4.06
C ARG A 45 8.33 4.46 4.20
N LEU A 46 9.35 5.20 4.58
CA LEU A 46 10.69 4.65 4.82
C LEU A 46 10.75 3.75 6.04
N LEU A 47 10.08 4.10 7.15
CA LEU A 47 10.03 3.23 8.33
C LEU A 47 9.27 1.93 8.04
N VAL A 48 8.18 2.04 7.27
CA VAL A 48 7.32 0.93 6.84
C VAL A 48 8.09 0.00 5.90
N VAL A 49 8.54 0.50 4.75
CA VAL A 49 9.29 -0.31 3.77
C VAL A 49 10.63 -0.78 4.34
N GLY A 50 11.33 0.09 5.07
CA GLY A 50 12.59 -0.24 5.72
C GLY A 50 12.43 -1.31 6.79
N GLY A 51 11.38 -1.24 7.62
CA GLY A 51 11.05 -2.27 8.61
C GLY A 51 10.79 -3.63 7.97
N ALA A 52 10.00 -3.67 6.90
CA ALA A 52 9.77 -4.89 6.13
C ALA A 52 11.08 -5.48 5.58
N VAL A 53 11.94 -4.65 4.97
CA VAL A 53 13.23 -5.09 4.42
C VAL A 53 14.15 -5.62 5.51
N ILE A 54 14.29 -4.91 6.64
CA ILE A 54 15.14 -5.35 7.77
C ILE A 54 14.65 -6.69 8.30
N LEU A 55 13.34 -6.85 8.54
CA LEU A 55 12.76 -8.09 9.01
C LEU A 55 13.01 -9.24 8.04
N THR A 56 12.83 -9.03 6.73
CA THR A 56 13.09 -10.05 5.71
C THR A 56 14.56 -10.46 5.68
N VAL A 57 15.50 -9.51 5.78
CA VAL A 57 16.95 -9.80 5.81
C VAL A 57 17.32 -10.61 7.06
N VAL A 58 16.82 -10.22 8.23
CA VAL A 58 17.07 -10.95 9.48
C VAL A 58 16.50 -12.37 9.40
N ALA A 59 15.25 -12.52 8.94
CA ALA A 59 14.62 -13.83 8.79
C ALA A 59 15.37 -14.72 7.80
N THR A 60 15.82 -14.17 6.67
CA THR A 60 16.64 -14.89 5.67
C THR A 60 17.96 -15.37 6.28
N ARG A 61 18.62 -14.51 7.06
CA ARG A 61 19.88 -14.84 7.73
C ARG A 61 19.71 -15.99 8.71
N GLU A 62 18.75 -15.90 9.63
CA GLU A 62 18.47 -16.96 10.61
C GLU A 62 18.14 -18.27 9.91
N MET A 63 17.28 -18.24 8.89
CA MET A 63 16.92 -19.43 8.14
C MET A 63 18.12 -20.03 7.39
N SER A 64 19.00 -19.20 6.82
CA SER A 64 20.22 -19.68 6.18
C SER A 64 21.18 -20.36 7.15
N LEU A 65 21.24 -19.90 8.41
CA LEU A 65 22.06 -20.50 9.47
C LEU A 65 21.48 -21.84 9.93
N VAL A 66 20.15 -21.92 10.09
CA VAL A 66 19.45 -23.16 10.44
C VAL A 66 19.68 -24.23 9.36
N LEU A 67 19.55 -23.88 8.08
CA LEU A 67 19.72 -24.82 6.98
C LEU A 67 21.21 -25.13 6.68
N GLY A 68 22.10 -24.18 6.96
CA GLY A 68 23.55 -24.35 6.78
C GLY A 68 24.18 -25.34 7.76
N SER A 69 23.50 -25.69 8.86
CA SER A 69 23.99 -26.65 9.86
C SER A 69 24.26 -28.06 9.30
N ASN A 70 23.57 -28.45 8.21
CA ASN A 70 23.72 -29.76 7.56
C ASN A 70 24.15 -29.65 6.08
N GLY A 71 24.67 -28.47 5.67
CA GLY A 71 25.09 -28.17 4.29
C GLY A 71 24.02 -27.46 3.45
N LEU A 72 24.42 -26.41 2.73
CA LEU A 72 23.56 -25.62 1.85
C LEU A 72 23.28 -26.39 0.55
N THR A 73 22.24 -27.23 0.58
CA THR A 73 21.78 -28.00 -0.59
C THR A 73 20.90 -27.15 -1.53
N ALA A 74 20.74 -27.58 -2.78
CA ALA A 74 19.85 -26.89 -3.74
C ALA A 74 18.39 -26.80 -3.25
N LEU A 75 17.92 -27.84 -2.54
CA LEU A 75 16.59 -27.85 -1.92
C LEU A 75 16.48 -26.80 -0.79
N ALA A 76 17.56 -26.60 -0.02
CA ALA A 76 17.60 -25.58 1.01
C ALA A 76 17.40 -24.18 0.44
N TYR A 77 18.02 -23.86 -0.70
CA TYR A 77 17.81 -22.58 -1.37
C TYR A 77 16.39 -22.41 -1.91
N LEU A 78 15.78 -23.48 -2.45
CA LEU A 78 14.38 -23.44 -2.91
C LEU A 78 13.42 -23.12 -1.76
N ILE A 79 13.57 -23.81 -0.63
CA ILE A 79 12.76 -23.59 0.57
C ILE A 79 12.99 -22.19 1.12
N LEU A 80 14.24 -21.72 1.16
CA LEU A 80 14.58 -20.36 1.59
C LEU A 80 13.89 -19.32 0.72
N ALA A 81 13.90 -19.48 -0.61
CA ALA A 81 13.25 -18.55 -1.53
C ALA A 81 11.73 -18.47 -1.33
N LEU A 82 11.08 -19.63 -1.13
CA LEU A 82 9.65 -19.70 -0.83
C LEU A 82 9.32 -19.03 0.51
N PHE A 83 10.10 -19.32 1.55
CA PHE A 83 9.96 -18.70 2.88
C PHE A 83 10.11 -17.19 2.80
N VAL A 84 11.15 -16.70 2.14
CA VAL A 84 11.41 -15.26 1.99
C VAL A 84 10.29 -14.57 1.22
N SER A 85 9.78 -15.18 0.16
CA SER A 85 8.64 -14.63 -0.59
C SER A 85 7.37 -14.54 0.27
N LEU A 86 7.04 -15.60 1.02
CA LEU A 86 5.88 -15.60 1.91
C LEU A 86 6.03 -14.57 3.03
N PHE A 87 7.21 -14.54 3.66
CA PHE A 87 7.47 -13.64 4.77
C PHE A 87 7.47 -12.18 4.31
N ALA A 88 8.10 -11.87 3.16
CA ALA A 88 8.09 -10.54 2.57
C ALA A 88 6.66 -10.09 2.24
N TRP A 89 5.82 -10.98 1.72
CA TRP A 89 4.41 -10.70 1.48
C TRP A 89 3.65 -10.33 2.76
N ILE A 90 3.82 -11.13 3.83
CA ILE A 90 3.17 -10.86 5.12
C ILE A 90 3.69 -9.55 5.74
N ALA A 91 5.00 -9.34 5.70
CA ALA A 91 5.63 -8.12 6.21
C ALA A 91 5.11 -6.88 5.46
N LEU A 92 4.95 -6.95 4.14
CA LEU A 92 4.39 -5.89 3.31
C LEU A 92 2.90 -5.63 3.60
N ALA A 93 2.13 -6.69 3.87
CA ALA A 93 0.69 -6.57 4.16
C ALA A 93 0.41 -5.97 5.54
N LEU A 94 1.31 -6.17 6.51
CA LEU A 94 1.18 -5.62 7.87
C LEU A 94 1.56 -4.13 7.97
N THR A 95 2.30 -3.63 6.97
CA THR A 95 2.82 -2.27 6.86
C THR A 95 1.86 -1.26 6.25
#